data_AF-A0A529YHT6-F1
#
_entry.id   AF-A0A529YHT6-F1
#
_cell.length_a   1.000
_cell.length_b   1.000
_cell.length_c   1.000
_cell.angle_alpha   90.00
_cell.angle_beta   90.00
_cell.angle_gamma   90.00
#
_symmetry.space_group_name_H-M   'P 1'
#
loop_
_entity.id
_entity.type
_entity.pdbx_description
1 polymer ?
#
loop_
_entity_poly.entity_id
_entity_poly.type
_entity_poly.pdbx_seq_one_letter_code
_entity_poly.pdbx_strand_id
1 'polypeptide(L)'
;ALMPCSSPRQTIGEDQGRYLLTLSIDPQSGEWDRIRQEQEKLGIFAPWIGTTGGRDLKLGDARPVPVSELKAAHEGWFPRFMDQAS
;
A
#
# COMPACT_ATOMS: atom_id res chain seq x y z
N ALA A 1 14.76 5.31 -5.21
CA ALA A 1 13.64 6.24 -5.48
C ALA A 1 12.33 5.52 -5.20
N LEU A 2 11.28 6.23 -4.80
CA LEU A 2 9.93 5.66 -4.66
C LEU A 2 9.43 5.18 -6.03
N MET A 3 8.79 4.02 -6.07
CA MET A 3 8.13 3.56 -7.29
C MET A 3 6.85 4.36 -7.51
N PRO A 4 6.68 5.02 -8.68
CA PRO A 4 5.47 5.77 -8.96
C PRO A 4 4.31 4.81 -9.23
N CYS A 5 3.19 5.01 -8.53
CA CYS A 5 1.94 4.33 -8.83
C CYS A 5 1.22 5.10 -9.94
N SER A 6 1.33 4.62 -11.17
CA SER A 6 1.00 5.39 -12.38
C SER A 6 -0.11 4.75 -13.22
N SER A 7 -0.61 3.57 -12.85
CA SER A 7 -1.73 2.91 -13.54
C SER A 7 -2.66 2.15 -12.61
N PRO A 8 -3.96 2.00 -12.94
CA PRO A 8 -4.88 1.15 -12.20
C PRO A 8 -4.42 -0.31 -12.12
N ARG A 9 -3.77 -0.83 -13.18
CA ARG A 9 -3.25 -2.21 -13.16
C ARG A 9 -2.25 -2.44 -12.03
N GLN A 10 -1.44 -1.43 -11.67
CA GLN A 10 -0.47 -1.52 -10.58
C GLN A 10 -1.12 -1.48 -9.19
N THR A 11 -2.26 -0.79 -9.04
CA THR A 11 -2.92 -0.61 -7.73
C THR A 11 -4.01 -1.63 -7.44
N ILE A 12 -4.77 -2.03 -8.46
CA ILE A 12 -5.98 -2.86 -8.32
C ILE A 12 -5.92 -4.17 -9.12
N GLY A 13 -4.93 -4.34 -9.99
CA GLY A 13 -4.77 -5.60 -10.73
C GLY A 13 -4.29 -6.68 -9.80
N GLU A 14 -4.99 -7.81 -9.71
CA GLU A 14 -4.57 -8.94 -8.88
C GLU A 14 -3.34 -9.65 -9.49
N ASP A 15 -2.41 -10.06 -8.63
CA ASP A 15 -1.25 -10.88 -9.00
C ASP A 15 -0.86 -11.68 -7.75
N GLN A 16 -0.86 -13.00 -7.91
CA GLN A 16 -0.65 -13.93 -6.81
C GLN A 16 0.83 -13.91 -6.41
N GLY A 17 1.11 -13.82 -5.11
CA GLY A 17 2.49 -13.78 -4.60
C GLY A 17 3.10 -12.38 -4.47
N ARG A 18 2.31 -11.30 -4.57
CA ARG A 18 2.78 -9.95 -4.19
C ARG A 18 2.50 -9.65 -2.73
N TYR A 19 3.55 -9.30 -2.00
CA TYR A 19 3.47 -8.98 -0.57
C TYR A 19 3.80 -7.51 -0.32
N LEU A 20 3.15 -6.95 0.70
CA LEU A 20 3.48 -5.64 1.24
C LEU A 20 4.05 -5.79 2.65
N LEU A 21 5.18 -5.14 2.90
CA LEU A 21 5.85 -5.14 4.19
C LEU A 21 6.00 -3.71 4.69
N THR A 22 5.86 -3.53 6.00
CA THR A 22 6.16 -2.27 6.69
C THR A 22 7.33 -2.48 7.64
N LEU A 23 8.35 -1.66 7.52
CA LEU A 23 9.54 -1.70 8.36
C LEU A 23 9.53 -0.48 9.29
N SER A 24 9.77 -0.72 10.58
CA SER A 24 9.86 0.36 11.58
C SER A 24 11.27 0.94 11.63
N ILE A 25 11.77 1.38 10.49
CA ILE A 25 13.12 1.95 10.31
C ILE A 25 13.02 3.30 9.62
N ASP A 26 13.96 4.19 9.93
CA ASP A 26 14.04 5.48 9.25
C ASP A 26 14.57 5.26 7.81
N PRO A 27 13.82 5.67 6.76
CA PRO A 27 14.26 5.54 5.37
C PRO A 27 15.49 6.38 5.02
N GLN A 28 15.93 7.30 5.88
CA GLN A 28 17.17 8.05 5.72
C GLN A 28 18.35 7.46 6.51
N SER A 29 18.12 6.37 7.25
CA SER A 29 19.15 5.73 8.05
C SER A 29 20.09 4.84 7.22
N GLY A 30 21.31 4.65 7.72
CA GLY A 30 22.26 3.69 7.14
C GLY A 30 21.80 2.23 7.25
N GLU A 31 20.79 1.91 8.08
CA GLU A 31 20.18 0.57 8.11
C GLU A 31 19.36 0.30 6.85
N TRP A 32 18.58 1.30 6.40
CA TRP A 32 17.82 1.21 5.15
C TRP A 32 18.75 1.00 3.95
N ASP A 33 19.87 1.70 3.90
CA ASP A 33 20.86 1.54 2.84
C ASP A 33 21.45 0.13 2.79
N ARG A 34 21.71 -0.49 3.96
CA ARG A 34 22.17 -1.89 4.03
C ARG A 34 21.12 -2.86 3.50
N ILE A 35 19.86 -2.68 3.88
CA ILE A 35 18.76 -3.53 3.39
C ILE A 35 18.65 -3.45 1.87
N ARG A 36 18.72 -2.24 1.30
CA ARG A 36 18.65 -2.07 -0.17
C ARG A 36 19.85 -2.69 -0.89
N GLN A 37 21.05 -2.57 -0.33
CA GLN A 37 22.23 -3.22 -0.90
C GLN A 37 22.11 -4.74 -0.91
N GLU A 38 21.64 -5.35 0.18
CA GLU A 38 21.43 -6.81 0.23
C GLU A 38 20.31 -7.26 -0.71
N GLN A 39 19.22 -6.49 -0.79
CA GLN A 39 18.15 -6.72 -1.76
C GLN A 39 18.69 -6.74 -3.21
N GLU A 40 19.50 -5.74 -3.58
CA GLU A 40 20.10 -5.62 -4.90
C GLU A 40 21.04 -6.80 -5.19
N LYS A 41 21.87 -7.21 -4.23
CA LYS A 41 22.75 -8.39 -4.35
C LYS A 41 21.98 -9.68 -4.56
N LEU A 42 20.84 -9.85 -3.90
CA LEU A 42 19.99 -11.04 -4.03
C LEU A 42 19.07 -10.99 -5.25
N GLY A 43 19.02 -9.87 -5.99
CA GLY A 43 18.14 -9.70 -7.15
C GLY A 43 16.65 -9.71 -6.78
N ILE A 44 16.31 -9.36 -5.53
CA ILE A 44 14.93 -9.37 -5.05
C ILE A 44 14.20 -8.11 -5.54
N PHE A 45 13.08 -8.30 -6.24
CA PHE A 45 12.21 -7.20 -6.62
C PHE A 45 11.32 -6.77 -5.44
N ALA A 46 11.82 -5.82 -4.64
CA ALA A 46 11.09 -5.21 -3.53
C ALA A 46 11.15 -3.67 -3.64
N PRO A 47 10.33 -3.05 -4.50
CA PRO A 47 10.32 -1.60 -4.66
C PRO A 47 9.75 -0.92 -3.41
N TRP A 48 10.36 0.20 -3.02
CA TRP A 48 9.80 1.07 -1.99
C TRP A 48 8.66 1.91 -2.56
N ILE A 49 7.46 1.78 -1.97
CA ILE A 49 6.24 2.43 -2.48
C ILE A 49 5.74 3.61 -1.64
N GLY A 50 6.26 3.81 -0.42
CA GLY A 50 5.83 4.90 0.45
C GLY A 50 6.13 4.67 1.93
N THR A 51 5.62 5.58 2.75
CA THR A 51 5.66 5.49 4.22
C THR A 51 4.25 5.35 4.77
N THR A 52 4.12 4.73 5.94
CA THR A 52 2.86 4.65 6.67
C THR A 52 2.73 5.82 7.65
N GLY A 53 1.49 6.18 7.97
CA GLY A 53 1.16 7.24 8.92
C GLY A 53 -0.05 8.07 8.47
N GLY A 54 -0.54 8.94 9.36
CA GLY A 54 -1.67 9.82 9.07
C GLY A 54 -3.03 9.11 9.08
N ARG A 55 -4.04 9.77 8.48
CA ARG A 55 -5.45 9.33 8.46
C ARG A 55 -5.99 9.08 7.06
N ASP A 56 -5.20 9.41 6.04
CA ASP A 56 -5.60 9.37 4.64
C ASP A 56 -4.71 8.39 3.89
N LEU A 57 -5.33 7.63 2.97
CA LEU A 57 -4.61 6.83 1.99
C LEU A 57 -4.39 7.68 0.74
N LYS A 58 -3.12 7.85 0.34
CA LYS A 58 -2.73 8.51 -0.91
C LYS A 58 -1.97 7.53 -1.80
N LEU A 59 -2.45 7.32 -3.01
CA LEU A 59 -1.81 6.46 -4.01
C LEU A 59 -1.25 7.32 -5.14
N GLY A 60 0.08 7.47 -5.20
CA GLY A 60 0.74 8.31 -6.20
C GLY A 60 0.15 9.74 -6.22
N ASP A 61 -0.28 10.20 -7.40
CA ASP A 61 -0.89 11.51 -7.60
C ASP A 61 -2.42 11.51 -7.44
N ALA A 62 -3.02 10.37 -7.07
CA ALA A 62 -4.45 10.28 -6.84
C ALA A 62 -4.87 11.13 -5.64
N ARG A 63 -6.15 11.54 -5.66
CA ARG A 63 -6.77 12.25 -4.54
C ARG A 63 -6.66 11.40 -3.26
N PRO A 64 -6.24 11.98 -2.13
CA PRO A 64 -6.23 11.28 -0.84
C PRO A 64 -7.66 10.92 -0.42
N VAL A 65 -7.83 9.72 0.13
CA VAL A 65 -9.11 9.20 0.64
C VAL A 65 -8.97 8.92 2.13
N PRO A 66 -9.88 9.40 3.00
CA PRO A 66 -9.84 9.09 4.43
C PRO A 66 -9.96 7.58 4.68
N VAL A 67 -9.09 7.04 5.54
CA VAL A 67 -9.13 5.61 5.89
C VAL A 67 -10.46 5.25 6.58
N SER A 68 -11.06 6.18 7.32
CA SER A 68 -12.38 5.99 7.93
C SER A 68 -13.48 5.76 6.90
N GLU A 69 -13.43 6.45 5.76
CA GLU A 69 -14.41 6.29 4.68
C GLU A 69 -14.24 4.94 3.99
N LEU A 70 -12.98 4.52 3.75
CA LEU A 70 -12.67 3.19 3.21
C LEU A 70 -13.20 2.07 4.10
N LYS A 71 -13.01 2.17 5.42
CA LYS A 71 -13.53 1.20 6.39
C LYS A 71 -15.05 1.13 6.38
N ALA A 72 -15.72 2.29 6.47
CA ALA A 72 -17.18 2.34 6.45
C ALA A 72 -17.78 1.76 5.16
N ALA A 73 -17.14 2.01 4.01
CA ALA A 73 -17.55 1.44 2.73
C ALA A 73 -17.37 -0.08 2.69
N HIS A 74 -16.20 -0.58 3.10
CA HIS A 74 -15.84 -1.99 3.09
C HIS A 74 -16.71 -2.83 4.05
N GLU A 75 -16.83 -2.38 5.29
CA GLU A 75 -17.52 -3.11 6.36
C GLU A 75 -19.04 -2.99 6.24
N GLY A 76 -19.54 -1.85 5.76
CA GLY A 76 -20.97 -1.57 5.69
C GLY A 76 -21.69 -2.15 4.47
N TRP A 77 -20.97 -2.60 3.43
CA TRP A 77 -21.59 -3.11 2.20
C TRP A 77 -22.47 -4.35 2.47
N PHE A 78 -21.93 -5.36 3.14
CA PHE A 78 -22.63 -6.63 3.31
C PHE A 78 -23.87 -6.50 4.20
N PRO A 79 -23.82 -5.82 5.37
CA PRO A 79 -25.01 -5.60 6.18
C PRO A 79 -26.11 -4.85 5.43
N ARG A 80 -25.77 -3.78 4.69
CA ARG A 80 -26.74 -3.01 3.89
C ARG A 80 -27.40 -3.85 2.80
N PHE A 81 -26.65 -4.76 2.18
CA PHE A 81 -27.20 -5.69 1.20
C PHE A 81 -28.20 -6.67 1.83
N MET A 82 -27.89 -7.20 3.01
CA MET A 82 -28.76 -8.17 3.69
C MET A 82 -30.06 -7.55 4.24
N ASP A 83 -30.02 -6.29 4.70
CA ASP A 83 -31.20 -5.55 5.19
C ASP A 83 -32.24 -5.33 4.07
N GLN A 84 -31.78 -5.11 2.84
CA GLN A 84 -32.65 -4.97 1.65
C GLN A 84 -33.28 -6.27 1.18
N ALA A 85 -32.81 -7.42 1.68
CA ALA A 85 -33.34 -8.74 1.32
C ALA A 85 -34.46 -9.23 2.27
N SER A 86 -34.81 -8.43 3.29
CA SER A 86 -35.89 -8.69 4.25
C SER A 86 -37.13 -7.86 3.92
#